data_AF-A0A1S1QE53-F1
#
_entry.id   AF-A0A1S1QE53-F1
#
_cell.length_a   1.000
_cell.length_b   1.000
_cell.length_c   1.000
_cell.angle_alpha   90.00
_cell.angle_beta   90.00
_cell.angle_gamma   90.00
#
_symmetry.space_group_name_H-M   'P 1'
#
loop_
_entity.id
_entity.type
_entity.pdbx_description
1 polymer ?
#
loop_
_entity_poly.entity_id
_entity_poly.type
_entity_poly.pdbx_seq_one_letter_code
_entity_poly.pdbx_strand_id
1 'polypeptide(L)'
;MVTRVGPEDWQLPALGQWTVRDLVGHTSRALSTIEAYLPTAVQATQEVQAGKPADPALDAYAYELAGPADYYLAARAGLGDPAAVAERGRAAGRALGADPAGAVGALATRVLALVAATADSTLVRSPVGTMAFVDYLPTRTFELTVHGLDLARALPGDGGPGAGAPLGSALAAGLDLAAELAARGPDAADLLLLLTGRGSLRSGLSAL
;
A
#
# COMPACT_ATOMS: atom_id res chain seq x y z
N MET A 1 -0.05 -8.25 -14.38
CA MET A 1 -0.65 -9.34 -13.58
C MET A 1 -2.16 -9.32 -13.67
N VAL A 2 -2.85 -8.24 -13.27
CA VAL A 2 -4.32 -8.12 -13.35
C VAL A 2 -4.91 -8.38 -14.74
N THR A 3 -4.19 -8.04 -15.82
CA THR A 3 -4.58 -8.34 -17.21
C THR A 3 -4.58 -9.83 -17.57
N ARG A 4 -4.05 -10.69 -16.69
CA ARG A 4 -3.99 -12.16 -16.88
C ARG A 4 -5.06 -12.90 -16.06
N VAL A 5 -5.89 -12.20 -15.30
CA VAL A 5 -6.96 -12.80 -14.49
C VAL A 5 -8.12 -13.16 -15.40
N GLY A 6 -8.47 -14.45 -15.48
CA GLY A 6 -9.63 -14.92 -16.24
C GLY A 6 -10.95 -14.40 -15.66
N PRO A 7 -12.03 -14.28 -16.45
CA PRO A 7 -13.34 -13.84 -15.98
C PRO A 7 -13.86 -14.63 -14.76
N GLU A 8 -13.58 -15.93 -14.70
CA GLU A 8 -13.93 -16.84 -13.62
C GLU A 8 -13.00 -16.75 -12.40
N ASP A 9 -11.75 -16.29 -12.59
CA ASP A 9 -10.71 -16.30 -11.56
C ASP A 9 -10.91 -15.20 -10.51
N TRP A 10 -11.71 -14.17 -10.82
CA TRP A 10 -11.97 -13.04 -9.93
C TRP A 10 -12.60 -13.45 -8.60
N GLN A 11 -13.30 -14.58 -8.55
CA GLN A 11 -13.95 -15.11 -7.35
C GLN A 11 -13.12 -16.17 -6.62
N LEU A 12 -11.94 -16.53 -7.13
CA LEU A 12 -11.06 -17.47 -6.44
C LEU A 12 -10.61 -16.92 -5.08
N PRO A 13 -10.42 -17.78 -4.07
CA PRO A 13 -9.75 -17.39 -2.83
C PRO A 13 -8.34 -16.86 -3.11
N ALA A 14 -7.94 -15.79 -2.45
CA ALA A 14 -6.61 -15.19 -2.60
C ALA A 14 -5.83 -15.10 -1.29
N LEU A 15 -6.29 -14.28 -0.34
CA LEU A 15 -5.59 -14.07 0.92
C LEU A 15 -6.58 -14.02 2.08
N GLY A 16 -6.48 -14.99 2.99
CA GLY A 16 -7.41 -15.12 4.11
C GLY A 16 -8.86 -15.18 3.62
N GLN A 17 -9.65 -14.16 3.97
CA GLN A 17 -11.07 -14.04 3.59
C GLN A 17 -11.32 -13.30 2.26
N TRP A 18 -10.27 -12.89 1.56
CA TRP A 18 -10.39 -12.13 0.33
C TRP A 18 -10.38 -13.02 -0.91
N THR A 19 -11.28 -12.70 -1.84
CA THR A 19 -11.18 -13.17 -3.22
C THR A 19 -10.07 -12.45 -3.98
N VAL A 20 -9.71 -12.94 -5.16
CA VAL A 20 -8.82 -12.23 -6.10
C VAL A 20 -9.32 -10.81 -6.34
N ARG A 21 -10.63 -10.62 -6.54
CA ARG A 21 -11.22 -9.29 -6.74
C ARG A 21 -11.06 -8.38 -5.54
N ASP A 22 -11.27 -8.89 -4.33
CA ASP A 22 -11.13 -8.11 -3.11
C ASP A 22 -9.67 -7.69 -2.89
N LEU A 23 -8.73 -8.61 -3.12
CA LEU A 23 -7.31 -8.34 -2.99
C LEU A 23 -6.83 -7.36 -4.06
N VAL A 24 -7.23 -7.51 -5.32
CA VAL A 24 -6.94 -6.50 -6.38
C VAL A 24 -7.52 -5.14 -6.01
N GLY A 25 -8.76 -5.11 -5.49
CA GLY A 25 -9.37 -3.90 -4.95
C GLY A 25 -8.51 -3.26 -3.87
N HIS A 26 -8.12 -4.04 -2.86
CA HIS A 26 -7.24 -3.59 -1.79
C HIS A 26 -5.89 -3.07 -2.30
N THR A 27 -5.19 -3.84 -3.13
CA THR A 27 -3.91 -3.47 -3.74
C THR A 27 -4.02 -2.19 -4.57
N SER A 28 -5.10 -2.01 -5.33
CA SER A 28 -5.32 -0.80 -6.14
C SER A 28 -5.47 0.47 -5.28
N ARG A 29 -5.80 0.34 -3.98
CA ARG A 29 -5.81 1.48 -3.07
C ARG A 29 -4.43 2.07 -2.86
N ALA A 30 -3.35 1.31 -3.05
CA ALA A 30 -1.99 1.87 -3.03
C ALA A 30 -1.79 2.95 -4.11
N LEU A 31 -2.57 2.90 -5.20
CA LEU A 31 -2.62 3.93 -6.22
C LEU A 31 -3.67 4.99 -5.89
N SER A 32 -4.90 4.60 -5.59
CA SER A 32 -5.99 5.56 -5.40
C SER A 32 -5.80 6.47 -4.18
N THR A 33 -5.06 6.05 -3.15
CA THR A 33 -4.76 6.91 -2.01
C THR A 33 -3.78 8.03 -2.37
N ILE A 34 -2.95 7.87 -3.41
CA ILE A 34 -2.14 8.98 -3.94
C ILE A 34 -3.07 10.05 -4.53
N GLU A 35 -4.05 9.66 -5.36
CA GLU A 35 -5.05 10.59 -5.92
C GLU A 35 -5.90 11.26 -4.84
N ALA A 36 -6.19 10.58 -3.72
CA ALA A 36 -7.02 11.11 -2.66
C ALA A 36 -6.26 12.07 -1.72
N TYR A 37 -5.04 11.70 -1.32
CA TYR A 37 -4.34 12.39 -0.23
C TYR A 37 -3.48 13.55 -0.71
N LEU A 38 -2.92 13.46 -1.91
CA LEU A 38 -2.04 14.51 -2.44
C LEU A 38 -2.80 15.83 -2.69
N PRO A 39 -3.97 15.86 -3.35
CA PRO A 39 -4.70 17.12 -3.57
C PRO A 39 -5.14 17.80 -2.27
N THR A 40 -5.50 17.00 -1.27
CA THR A 40 -5.92 17.49 0.05
C THR A 40 -4.80 18.33 0.71
N ALA A 41 -3.55 17.88 0.61
CA ALA A 41 -2.41 18.60 1.16
C ALA A 41 -2.05 19.86 0.37
N VAL A 42 -2.16 19.80 -0.96
CA VAL A 42 -1.95 20.96 -1.84
C VAL A 42 -2.98 22.05 -1.55
N GLN A 43 -4.26 21.68 -1.47
CA GLN A 43 -5.34 22.62 -1.15
C GLN A 43 -5.14 23.26 0.23
N ALA A 44 -4.85 22.46 1.26
CA ALA A 44 -4.61 22.98 2.60
C ALA A 44 -3.46 24.00 2.63
N THR A 45 -2.37 23.72 1.90
CA THR A 45 -1.22 24.64 1.79
C THR A 45 -1.62 25.95 1.10
N GLN A 46 -2.38 25.88 0.00
CA GLN A 46 -2.86 27.04 -0.73
C GLN A 46 -3.82 27.91 0.10
N GLU A 47 -4.70 27.29 0.89
CA GLU A 47 -5.64 28.01 1.76
C GLU A 47 -4.91 28.78 2.86
N VAL A 48 -3.92 28.17 3.51
CA VAL A 48 -3.07 28.84 4.50
C VAL A 48 -2.29 29.99 3.86
N GLN A 49 -1.70 29.78 2.68
CA GLN A 49 -1.00 30.84 1.93
C GLN A 49 -1.93 32.00 1.53
N ALA A 50 -3.20 31.71 1.28
CA ALA A 50 -4.22 32.70 0.99
C ALA A 50 -4.79 33.40 2.25
N GLY A 51 -4.26 33.10 3.44
CA GLY A 51 -4.71 33.68 4.71
C GLY A 51 -6.06 33.16 5.20
N LYS A 52 -6.54 32.03 4.66
CA LYS A 52 -7.75 31.37 5.16
C LYS A 52 -7.41 30.57 6.42
N PRO A 53 -8.34 30.48 7.39
CA PRO A 53 -8.16 29.60 8.54
C PRO A 53 -8.04 28.15 8.07
N ALA A 54 -7.17 27.38 8.70
CA ALA A 54 -7.03 25.95 8.43
C ALA A 54 -8.35 25.23 8.71
N ASP A 55 -8.68 24.23 7.89
CA ASP A 55 -9.82 23.34 8.15
C ASP A 55 -9.51 22.47 9.39
N PRO A 56 -10.28 22.61 10.49
CA PRO A 56 -10.06 21.85 11.71
C PRO A 56 -10.16 20.33 11.50
N ALA A 57 -10.91 19.87 10.49
CA ALA A 57 -11.00 18.46 10.15
C ALA A 57 -9.67 17.93 9.55
N LEU A 58 -8.90 18.79 8.90
CA LEU A 58 -7.58 18.44 8.40
C LEU A 58 -6.54 18.43 9.53
N ASP A 59 -6.66 19.32 10.52
CA ASP A 59 -5.72 19.42 11.65
C ASP A 59 -5.66 18.15 12.52
N ALA A 60 -6.73 17.36 12.54
CA ALA A 60 -6.75 16.05 13.20
C ALA A 60 -5.68 15.06 12.67
N TYR A 61 -5.11 15.33 11.50
CA TYR A 61 -4.09 14.51 10.83
C TYR A 61 -2.76 15.24 10.61
N ALA A 62 -2.51 16.33 11.35
CA ALA A 62 -1.33 17.17 11.19
C ALA A 62 -0.05 16.62 11.84
N TYR A 63 -0.07 15.43 12.45
CA TYR A 63 1.13 14.82 13.02
C TYR A 63 2.15 14.52 11.92
N GLU A 64 3.38 14.97 12.11
CA GLU A 64 4.48 14.72 11.18
C GLU A 64 5.00 13.28 11.36
N LEU A 65 5.13 12.57 10.24
CA LEU A 65 5.73 11.23 10.18
C LEU A 65 7.11 11.38 9.56
N ALA A 66 8.14 10.81 10.22
CA ALA A 66 9.52 10.95 9.76
C ALA A 66 9.86 10.03 8.58
N GLY A 67 8.97 9.11 8.22
CA GLY A 67 9.21 8.20 7.11
C GLY A 67 8.17 7.08 6.98
N PRO A 68 8.41 6.12 6.06
CA PRO A 68 7.46 5.05 5.74
C PRO A 68 7.21 4.10 6.92
N ALA A 69 8.21 3.82 7.77
CA ALA A 69 8.00 2.96 8.94
C ALA A 69 7.05 3.60 9.98
N ASP A 70 7.14 4.91 10.19
CA ASP A 70 6.24 5.65 11.08
C ASP A 70 4.79 5.57 10.57
N TYR A 71 4.60 5.69 9.25
CA TYR A 71 3.28 5.52 8.63
C TYR A 71 2.66 4.15 8.94
N TYR A 72 3.43 3.07 8.80
CA TYR A 72 2.93 1.72 9.09
C TYR A 72 2.59 1.53 10.58
N LEU A 73 3.43 2.04 11.48
CA LEU A 73 3.15 1.99 12.92
C LEU A 73 1.89 2.78 13.28
N ALA A 74 1.73 3.99 12.74
CA ALA A 74 0.55 4.82 12.95
C ALA A 74 -0.71 4.20 12.32
N ALA A 75 -0.61 3.65 11.11
CA ALA A 75 -1.71 2.97 10.43
C ALA A 75 -2.15 1.70 11.17
N ARG A 76 -1.22 0.93 11.73
CA ARG A 76 -1.55 -0.25 12.55
C ARG A 76 -2.31 0.16 13.81
N ALA A 77 -1.90 1.26 14.46
CA ALA A 77 -2.55 1.75 15.67
C ALA A 77 -3.95 2.34 15.40
N GLY A 78 -4.13 3.10 14.31
CA GLY A 78 -5.35 3.88 14.06
C GLY A 78 -6.32 3.29 13.04
N LEU A 79 -5.84 2.48 12.08
CA LEU A 79 -6.62 1.97 10.94
C LEU A 79 -6.55 0.44 10.78
N GLY A 80 -5.87 -0.25 11.69
CA GLY A 80 -5.50 -1.65 11.59
C GLY A 80 -6.60 -2.66 11.93
N ASP A 81 -7.82 -2.22 12.27
CA ASP A 81 -8.94 -3.14 12.52
C ASP A 81 -9.16 -4.09 11.33
N PRO A 82 -8.98 -5.41 11.50
CA PRO A 82 -9.01 -6.35 10.38
C PRO A 82 -10.33 -6.36 9.62
N ALA A 83 -11.46 -6.17 10.30
CA ALA A 83 -12.78 -6.15 9.68
C ALA A 83 -12.96 -4.91 8.78
N ALA A 84 -12.57 -3.72 9.27
CA ALA A 84 -12.61 -2.49 8.51
C ALA A 84 -11.62 -2.50 7.33
N VAL A 85 -10.41 -3.05 7.51
CA VAL A 85 -9.44 -3.23 6.42
C VAL A 85 -10.04 -4.11 5.33
N ALA A 86 -10.66 -5.23 5.73
CA ALA A 86 -11.28 -6.15 4.80
C ALA A 86 -12.43 -5.50 4.03
N GLU A 87 -13.31 -4.77 4.71
CA GLU A 87 -14.43 -4.11 4.04
C GLU A 87 -13.97 -3.01 3.07
N ARG A 88 -12.93 -2.24 3.41
CA ARG A 88 -12.32 -1.29 2.46
C ARG A 88 -11.76 -1.99 1.22
N GLY A 89 -11.18 -3.18 1.37
CA GLY A 89 -10.74 -4.03 0.27
C GLY A 89 -11.89 -4.45 -0.64
N ARG A 90 -12.97 -5.01 -0.07
CA ARG A 90 -14.17 -5.41 -0.81
C ARG A 90 -14.85 -4.23 -1.51
N ALA A 91 -14.99 -3.10 -0.81
CA ALA A 91 -15.56 -1.88 -1.37
C ALA A 91 -14.76 -1.38 -2.57
N ALA A 92 -13.43 -1.36 -2.47
CA ALA A 92 -12.56 -1.02 -3.59
C ALA A 92 -12.69 -2.03 -4.74
N GLY A 93 -12.75 -3.33 -4.43
CA GLY A 93 -12.95 -4.39 -5.43
C GLY A 93 -14.28 -4.24 -6.18
N ARG A 94 -15.37 -3.88 -5.49
CA ARG A 94 -16.65 -3.56 -6.15
C ARG A 94 -16.55 -2.31 -7.04
N ALA A 95 -15.87 -1.26 -6.58
CA ALA A 95 -15.70 -0.01 -7.30
C ALA A 95 -14.93 -0.14 -8.64
N LEU A 96 -14.17 -1.21 -8.82
CA LEU A 96 -13.51 -1.53 -10.10
C LEU A 96 -14.48 -1.88 -11.25
N GLY A 97 -15.77 -2.10 -10.96
CA GLY A 97 -16.80 -2.27 -12.00
C GLY A 97 -16.68 -3.58 -12.79
N ALA A 98 -17.27 -3.59 -13.99
CA ALA A 98 -17.34 -4.78 -14.84
C ALA A 98 -16.02 -5.14 -15.52
N ASP A 99 -15.11 -4.17 -15.70
CA ASP A 99 -13.77 -4.37 -16.24
C ASP A 99 -12.71 -3.93 -15.21
N PRO A 100 -12.37 -4.80 -14.23
CA PRO A 100 -11.39 -4.45 -13.22
C PRO A 100 -9.99 -4.22 -13.78
N ALA A 101 -9.62 -4.90 -14.86
CA ALA A 101 -8.30 -4.77 -15.45
C ALA A 101 -8.12 -3.42 -16.13
N GLY A 102 -9.11 -2.99 -16.92
CA GLY A 102 -9.16 -1.65 -17.48
C GLY A 102 -9.19 -0.56 -16.40
N ALA A 103 -9.99 -0.75 -15.34
CA ALA A 103 -10.07 0.21 -14.23
C ALA A 103 -8.71 0.40 -13.52
N VAL A 104 -8.00 -0.69 -13.20
CA VAL A 104 -6.67 -0.63 -12.59
C VAL A 104 -5.65 -0.01 -13.55
N GLY A 105 -5.68 -0.35 -14.85
CA GLY A 105 -4.78 0.22 -15.84
C GLY A 105 -4.96 1.74 -16.02
N ALA A 106 -6.22 2.21 -16.03
CA ALA A 106 -6.53 3.62 -16.09
C ALA A 106 -6.08 4.36 -14.83
N LEU A 107 -6.28 3.77 -13.63
CA LEU A 107 -5.80 4.32 -12.37
C LEU A 107 -4.27 4.42 -12.33
N ALA A 108 -3.57 3.36 -12.73
CA ALA A 108 -2.11 3.36 -12.78
C ALA A 108 -1.58 4.45 -13.72
N THR A 109 -2.20 4.63 -14.89
CA THR A 109 -1.82 5.68 -15.84
C THR A 109 -1.92 7.08 -15.23
N ARG A 110 -3.03 7.40 -14.57
CA ARG A 110 -3.22 8.70 -13.93
C ARG A 110 -2.25 8.92 -12.77
N VAL A 111 -2.05 7.91 -11.93
CA VAL A 111 -1.15 8.00 -10.77
C VAL A 111 0.30 8.15 -11.22
N LEU A 112 0.76 7.44 -12.24
CA LEU A 112 2.12 7.60 -12.76
C LEU A 112 2.35 9.02 -13.31
N ALA A 113 1.36 9.60 -14.01
CA ALA A 113 1.42 10.99 -14.45
C ALA A 113 1.49 11.97 -13.25
N LEU A 114 0.71 11.71 -12.20
CA LEU A 114 0.73 12.53 -10.98
C LEU A 114 2.08 12.45 -10.27
N VAL A 115 2.64 11.25 -10.12
CA VAL A 115 3.96 11.02 -9.52
C VAL A 115 5.03 11.80 -10.31
N ALA A 116 5.03 11.70 -11.63
CA ALA A 116 6.00 12.39 -12.48
C ALA A 116 5.90 13.93 -12.41
N ALA A 117 4.73 14.47 -12.06
CA ALA A 117 4.48 15.91 -12.01
C ALA A 117 4.62 16.52 -10.60
N THR A 118 4.85 15.70 -9.57
CA THR A 118 4.84 16.14 -8.16
C THR A 118 6.25 16.18 -7.61
N ALA A 119 6.64 17.29 -6.97
CA ALA A 119 7.93 17.40 -6.33
C ALA A 119 8.04 16.50 -5.08
N ASP A 120 9.21 15.91 -4.85
CA ASP A 120 9.51 15.01 -3.72
C ASP A 120 9.11 15.59 -2.36
N SER A 121 9.33 16.90 -2.17
CA SER A 121 9.03 17.63 -0.93
C SER A 121 7.56 18.01 -0.76
N THR A 122 6.69 17.73 -1.74
CA THR A 122 5.26 18.00 -1.63
C THR A 122 4.69 17.21 -0.46
N LEU A 123 3.94 17.83 0.43
CA LEU A 123 3.36 17.12 1.56
C LEU A 123 2.20 16.23 1.10
N VAL A 124 2.09 15.05 1.71
CA VAL A 124 0.93 14.16 1.62
C VAL A 124 0.28 14.11 2.99
N ARG A 125 -1.01 14.47 3.08
CA ARG A 125 -1.78 14.37 4.32
C ARG A 125 -2.65 13.12 4.26
N SER A 126 -2.24 12.10 5.00
CA SER A 126 -2.98 10.84 5.13
C SER A 126 -3.80 10.82 6.43
N PRO A 127 -4.75 9.88 6.61
CA PRO A 127 -5.52 9.78 7.85
C PRO A 127 -4.71 9.38 9.09
N VAL A 128 -3.39 9.15 8.98
CA VAL A 128 -2.50 8.74 10.07
C VAL A 128 -1.36 9.73 10.30
N GLY A 129 -1.32 10.82 9.53
CA GLY A 129 -0.27 11.82 9.61
C GLY A 129 0.16 12.35 8.25
N THR A 130 1.08 13.30 8.29
CA THR A 130 1.62 14.02 7.14
C THR A 130 3.11 13.72 6.97
N MET A 131 3.56 13.50 5.73
CA MET A 131 4.98 13.33 5.38
C MET A 131 5.25 13.87 3.97
N ALA A 132 6.51 13.97 3.58
CA ALA A 132 6.86 14.31 2.20
C ALA A 132 6.42 13.21 1.22
N PHE A 133 6.13 13.59 -0.01
CA PHE A 133 5.63 12.66 -1.03
C PHE A 133 6.63 11.55 -1.31
N VAL A 134 7.92 11.88 -1.34
CA VAL A 134 9.01 10.91 -1.49
C VAL A 134 9.03 9.86 -0.38
N ASP A 135 8.63 10.22 0.85
CA ASP A 135 8.56 9.29 1.99
C ASP A 135 7.27 8.45 1.97
N TYR A 136 6.20 8.97 1.35
CA TYR A 136 4.94 8.25 1.21
C TYR A 136 4.99 7.15 0.14
N LEU A 137 5.69 7.38 -0.97
CA LEU A 137 5.77 6.45 -2.11
C LEU A 137 6.31 5.03 -1.76
N PRO A 138 7.33 4.86 -0.89
CA PRO A 138 7.76 3.55 -0.41
C PRO A 138 6.62 2.74 0.22
N THR A 139 5.72 3.38 0.97
CA THR A 139 4.56 2.68 1.55
C THR A 139 3.62 2.15 0.47
N ARG A 140 3.47 2.86 -0.66
CA ARG A 140 2.59 2.44 -1.76
C ARG A 140 3.24 1.31 -2.56
N THR A 141 4.53 1.43 -2.81
CA THR A 141 5.31 0.43 -3.55
C THR A 141 5.41 -0.89 -2.76
N PHE A 142 5.54 -0.81 -1.44
CA PHE A 142 5.50 -1.97 -0.54
C PHE A 142 4.17 -2.74 -0.67
N GLU A 143 3.03 -2.06 -0.53
CA GLU A 143 1.69 -2.67 -0.69
C GLU A 143 1.50 -3.31 -2.07
N LEU A 144 1.90 -2.63 -3.14
CA LEU A 144 1.83 -3.15 -4.51
C LEU A 144 2.70 -4.41 -4.68
N THR A 145 3.86 -4.44 -4.02
CA THR A 145 4.81 -5.56 -4.13
C THR A 145 4.32 -6.77 -3.36
N VAL A 146 4.00 -6.60 -2.07
CA VAL A 146 3.54 -7.71 -1.20
C VAL A 146 2.27 -8.34 -1.77
N HIS A 147 1.25 -7.53 -2.05
CA HIS A 147 -0.01 -8.07 -2.55
C HIS A 147 0.06 -8.47 -4.03
N GLY A 148 1.02 -7.92 -4.79
CA GLY A 148 1.41 -8.46 -6.08
C GLY A 148 1.88 -9.90 -5.99
N LEU A 149 2.70 -10.24 -4.99
CA LEU A 149 3.16 -11.60 -4.73
C LEU A 149 2.03 -12.51 -4.23
N ASP A 150 1.14 -12.00 -3.37
CA ASP A 150 -0.03 -12.75 -2.89
C ASP A 150 -0.96 -13.13 -4.05
N LEU A 151 -1.27 -12.17 -4.94
CA LEU A 151 -2.08 -12.43 -6.13
C LEU A 151 -1.39 -13.41 -7.09
N ALA A 152 -0.06 -13.31 -7.25
CA ALA A 152 0.68 -14.26 -8.08
C ALA A 152 0.68 -15.69 -7.51
N ARG A 153 0.52 -15.85 -6.20
CA ARG A 153 0.33 -17.17 -5.56
C ARG A 153 -1.09 -17.70 -5.67
N ALA A 154 -2.08 -16.80 -5.64
CA ALA A 154 -3.50 -17.14 -5.69
C ALA A 154 -4.00 -17.54 -7.09
N LEU A 155 -3.42 -16.93 -8.13
CA LEU A 155 -3.85 -17.15 -9.51
C LEU A 155 -3.27 -18.43 -10.10
N PRO A 156 -4.06 -19.20 -10.87
CA PRO A 156 -3.55 -20.34 -11.62
C PRO A 156 -2.57 -19.87 -12.70
N GLY A 157 -1.34 -20.38 -12.70
CA GLY A 157 -0.34 -20.05 -13.72
C GLY A 157 1.02 -20.70 -13.48
N ASP A 158 1.65 -21.11 -14.57
CA ASP A 158 2.82 -22.02 -14.62
C ASP A 158 4.15 -21.39 -14.15
N GLY A 159 4.11 -20.14 -13.64
CA GLY A 159 5.31 -19.32 -13.43
C GLY A 159 5.63 -18.90 -12.00
N GLY A 160 4.77 -19.20 -11.02
CA GLY A 160 4.96 -18.81 -9.63
C GLY A 160 5.07 -17.28 -9.40
N PRO A 161 5.32 -16.85 -8.14
CA PRO A 161 5.53 -15.43 -7.83
C PRO A 161 6.77 -14.91 -8.57
N GLY A 162 6.58 -13.98 -9.51
CA GLY A 162 7.68 -13.31 -10.24
C GLY A 162 7.86 -13.69 -11.71
N ALA A 163 7.02 -14.55 -12.31
CA ALA A 163 7.11 -14.82 -13.74
C ALA A 163 6.79 -13.58 -14.61
N GLY A 164 7.86 -12.96 -15.11
CA GLY A 164 7.86 -12.09 -16.28
C GLY A 164 8.00 -10.58 -16.04
N ALA A 165 8.15 -10.09 -14.82
CA ALA A 165 8.40 -8.67 -14.55
C ALA A 165 9.64 -8.48 -13.66
N PRO A 166 10.54 -7.51 -13.96
CA PRO A 166 11.67 -7.22 -13.09
C PRO A 166 11.17 -6.53 -11.81
N LEU A 167 10.77 -7.34 -10.83
CA LEU A 167 10.39 -6.86 -9.49
C LEU A 167 11.60 -6.52 -8.62
N GLY A 168 12.83 -6.65 -9.12
CA GLY A 168 14.06 -6.59 -8.32
C GLY A 168 14.19 -5.33 -7.45
N SER A 169 13.95 -4.14 -8.02
CA SER A 169 14.02 -2.89 -7.25
C SER A 169 12.89 -2.76 -6.23
N ALA A 170 11.68 -3.18 -6.59
CA ALA A 170 10.51 -3.15 -5.71
C ALA A 170 10.64 -4.15 -4.55
N LEU A 171 11.21 -5.33 -4.81
CA LEU A 171 11.54 -6.33 -3.80
C LEU A 171 12.63 -5.82 -2.86
N ALA A 172 13.71 -5.22 -3.38
CA ALA A 172 14.77 -4.65 -2.55
C ALA A 172 14.23 -3.56 -1.62
N ALA A 173 13.51 -2.57 -2.16
CA ALA A 173 12.90 -1.51 -1.36
C ALA A 173 11.86 -2.05 -0.36
N GLY A 174 11.10 -3.08 -0.74
CA GLY A 174 10.17 -3.76 0.15
C GLY A 174 10.86 -4.46 1.31
N LEU A 175 11.97 -5.15 1.04
CA LEU A 175 12.79 -5.81 2.06
C LEU A 175 13.44 -4.80 3.02
N ASP A 176 13.94 -3.67 2.51
CA ASP A 176 14.52 -2.61 3.34
C ASP A 176 13.49 -2.06 4.33
N LEU A 177 12.28 -1.74 3.87
CA LEU A 177 11.20 -1.26 4.74
C LEU A 177 10.72 -2.34 5.72
N ALA A 178 10.63 -3.60 5.28
CA ALA A 178 10.30 -4.71 6.18
C ALA A 178 11.35 -4.88 7.28
N ALA A 179 12.65 -4.74 6.96
CA ALA A 179 13.73 -4.81 7.93
C ALA A 179 13.66 -3.65 8.94
N GLU A 180 13.35 -2.43 8.47
CA GLU A 180 13.15 -1.29 9.36
C GLU A 180 11.98 -1.51 10.33
N LEU A 181 10.85 -2.02 9.84
CA LEU A 181 9.69 -2.34 10.68
C LEU A 181 9.98 -3.46 11.68
N ALA A 182 10.66 -4.52 11.22
CA ALA A 182 11.11 -5.63 12.05
C ALA A 182 12.00 -5.15 13.20
N ALA A 183 12.94 -4.23 12.94
CA ALA A 183 13.85 -3.68 13.94
C ALA A 183 13.14 -2.89 15.04
N ARG A 184 11.92 -2.39 14.78
CA ARG A 184 11.07 -1.67 15.74
C ARG A 184 10.06 -2.57 16.45
N GLY A 185 10.00 -3.86 16.08
CA GLY A 185 9.07 -4.84 16.63
C GLY A 185 9.68 -5.73 17.71
N PRO A 186 8.85 -6.46 18.48
CA PRO A 186 9.31 -7.37 19.54
C PRO A 186 10.06 -8.60 19.00
N ASP A 187 9.83 -8.96 17.73
CA ASP A 187 10.38 -10.17 17.10
C ASP A 187 11.66 -9.91 16.28
N ALA A 188 12.32 -8.75 16.45
CA ALA A 188 13.47 -8.33 15.65
C ALA A 188 14.60 -9.38 15.60
N ALA A 189 14.95 -9.95 16.76
CA ALA A 189 16.00 -10.97 16.86
C ALA A 189 15.60 -12.27 16.13
N ASP A 190 14.36 -12.72 16.29
CA ASP A 190 13.84 -13.92 15.61
C ASP A 190 13.81 -13.73 14.09
N LEU A 191 13.38 -12.56 13.61
CA LEU A 191 13.36 -12.21 12.19
C LEU A 191 14.79 -12.16 11.61
N LEU A 192 15.75 -11.60 12.33
CA LEU A 192 17.15 -11.59 11.90
C LEU A 192 17.75 -13.01 11.86
N LEU A 193 17.44 -13.86 12.85
CA LEU A 193 17.86 -15.26 12.84
C LEU A 193 17.21 -16.01 11.67
N LEU A 194 15.91 -15.80 11.40
CA LEU A 194 15.22 -16.39 10.25
C LEU A 194 15.87 -15.97 8.92
N LEU A 195 16.06 -14.67 8.68
CA LEU A 195 16.63 -14.14 7.45
C LEU A 195 18.07 -14.59 7.20
N THR A 196 18.79 -14.95 8.27
CA THR A 196 20.17 -15.45 8.18
C THR A 196 20.29 -16.97 8.31
N GLY A 197 19.17 -17.71 8.24
CA GLY A 197 19.15 -19.18 8.21
C GLY A 197 19.40 -19.87 9.55
N ARG A 198 19.24 -19.15 10.67
CA ARG A 198 19.50 -19.60 12.05
C ARG A 198 18.22 -19.85 12.87
N GLY A 199 17.06 -19.77 12.23
CA GLY A 199 15.76 -20.01 12.85
C GLY A 199 14.77 -20.64 11.86
N SER A 200 13.66 -21.15 12.37
CA SER A 200 12.54 -21.66 11.58
C SER A 200 11.38 -20.66 11.57
N LEU A 201 10.54 -20.72 10.53
CA LEU A 201 9.32 -19.92 10.46
C LEU A 201 8.33 -20.42 11.52
N ARG A 202 8.07 -19.61 12.55
CA ARG A 202 7.00 -19.86 13.53
C ARG A 202 5.71 -19.16 13.14
N SER A 203 4.58 -19.70 13.57
CA SER A 203 3.27 -19.09 13.36
C SER A 203 3.23 -17.66 13.93
N GLY A 204 2.74 -16.71 13.12
CA GLY A 204 2.59 -15.32 13.52
C GLY A 204 3.88 -14.47 13.47
N LEU A 205 5.02 -15.04 13.07
CA LEU A 205 6.25 -14.25 12.88
C LEU A 205 6.09 -13.31 11.69
N SER A 206 6.16 -11.99 11.94
CA SER A 206 5.86 -10.95 10.97
C SER A 206 6.67 -9.69 11.26
N ALA A 207 7.09 -9.00 10.20
CA ALA A 207 7.63 -7.63 10.31
C ALA A 207 6.51 -6.57 10.43
N LEU A 208 5.26 -6.94 10.15
CA LEU A 208 4.05 -6.12 10.21
C LEU A 208 3.23 -6.44 11.46
#